data_AF-A0A7K2LWN7-F1
#
_entry.id   AF-A0A7K2LWN7-F1
#
_cell.length_a   1.000
_cell.length_b   1.000
_cell.length_c   1.000
_cell.angle_alpha   90.00
_cell.angle_beta   90.00
_cell.angle_gamma   90.00
#
_symmetry.space_group_name_H-M   'P 1'
#
loop_
_entity.id
_entity.type
_entity.pdbx_description
1 polymer ?
#
loop_
_entity_poly.entity_id
_entity_poly.type
_entity_poly.pdbx_seq_one_letter_code
_entity_poly.pdbx_strand_id
1 'polypeptide(L)' 'AQILSNVGAPVRVRSGDWEGELGRAQTLLLPASCGEAEITGPADVLFGCLPDLDRDVRAPLLEAGYSRRHIAALGAGS' A
#
# COMPACT_ATOMS: atom_id res chain seq x y z
N ALA A 1 3.43 -4.96 -2.31
CA ALA A 1 2.54 -5.53 -1.26
C ALA A 1 1.72 -4.38 -0.68
N GLN A 2 0.53 -4.66 -0.18
CA GLN A 2 -0.39 -3.68 0.38
C GLN A 2 -0.55 -3.96 1.88
N ILE A 3 -0.68 -2.91 2.67
CA ILE A 3 -0.89 -2.96 4.12
C ILE A 3 -2.23 -2.29 4.40
N LEU A 4 -3.13 -3.04 5.03
CA LEU A 4 -4.46 -2.57 5.38
C LEU A 4 -4.59 -2.50 6.90
N SER A 5 -4.79 -1.32 7.46
CA SER A 5 -4.95 -1.12 8.91
C SER A 5 -6.34 -0.55 9.21
N ASN A 6 -7.13 -1.28 9.99
CA ASN A 6 -8.47 -0.83 10.35
C ASN A 6 -8.42 0.11 11.56
N VAL A 7 -8.89 1.34 11.38
CA VAL A 7 -8.96 2.34 12.47
C VAL A 7 -10.35 2.46 13.07
N GLY A 8 -11.37 1.88 12.43
CA GLY A 8 -12.78 1.96 12.81
C GLY A 8 -13.40 0.64 13.28
N ALA A 9 -14.69 0.48 12.98
CA ALA A 9 -15.44 -0.74 13.31
C ALA A 9 -14.98 -1.93 12.44
N PRO A 10 -15.22 -3.19 12.86
CA PRO A 10 -14.81 -4.36 12.10
C PRO A 10 -15.33 -4.35 10.65
N VAL A 11 -14.47 -4.75 9.73
CA VAL A 11 -14.79 -4.87 8.29
C VAL A 11 -14.52 -6.29 7.80
N ARG A 12 -15.25 -6.71 6.78
CA ARG A 12 -14.95 -7.95 6.05
C ARG A 12 -13.96 -7.64 4.94
N VAL A 13 -12.91 -8.43 4.82
CA VAL A 13 -11.93 -8.34 3.73
C VAL A 13 -11.98 -9.63 2.92
N ARG A 14 -12.04 -9.51 1.60
CA ARG A 14 -11.99 -10.64 0.66
C ARG A 14 -10.86 -10.42 -0.33
N SER A 15 -10.06 -11.46 -0.59
CA SER A 15 -9.03 -11.44 -1.64
C SER A 15 -8.85 -12.84 -2.21
N GLY A 16 -9.12 -12.99 -3.52
CA GLY A 16 -9.25 -14.30 -4.15
C GLY A 16 -10.30 -15.16 -3.45
N ASP A 17 -9.91 -16.37 -3.06
CA ASP A 17 -10.73 -17.34 -2.33
C ASP A 17 -10.68 -17.17 -0.81
N TRP A 18 -9.88 -16.22 -0.31
CA TRP A 18 -9.77 -15.94 1.12
C TRP A 18 -10.74 -14.85 1.54
N GLU A 19 -11.42 -15.07 2.67
CA GLU A 19 -12.19 -14.06 3.38
C GLU A 19 -11.83 -14.06 4.86
N GLY A 20 -11.88 -12.88 5.47
CA GLY A 20 -11.64 -12.71 6.90
C GLY A 20 -12.24 -11.44 7.45
N GLU A 21 -12.36 -11.38 8.76
CA GLU A 21 -12.69 -10.14 9.46
C GLU A 21 -11.41 -9.40 9.84
N LEU A 22 -11.38 -8.10 9.59
CA LEU A 22 -10.35 -7.20 10.09
C LEU A 22 -10.97 -6.32 11.17
N GLY A 23 -10.71 -6.67 12.43
CA GLY A 23 -11.17 -5.93 13.61
C GLY A 23 -10.45 -4.60 13.81
N ARG A 24 -10.93 -3.81 14.76
CA ARG A 24 -10.33 -2.51 15.11
C ARG A 24 -8.86 -2.67 15.52
N ALA A 25 -8.01 -1.77 15.05
CA ALA A 25 -6.57 -1.74 15.32
C ALA A 25 -5.81 -3.00 14.84
N GLN A 26 -6.43 -3.86 14.05
CA GLN A 26 -5.75 -4.96 13.38
C GLN A 26 -5.19 -4.50 12.03
N THR A 27 -4.13 -5.18 11.61
CA THR A 27 -3.47 -4.94 10.33
C THR A 27 -3.40 -6.24 9.53
N LEU A 28 -3.73 -6.15 8.25
CA LEU A 28 -3.63 -7.23 7.28
C LEU A 28 -2.53 -6.89 6.27
N LEU A 29 -1.63 -7.84 6.04
CA LEU A 29 -0.66 -7.78 4.96
C LEU A 29 -1.21 -8.54 3.75
N LEU A 30 -1.35 -7.83 2.63
CA LEU A 30 -1.79 -8.38 1.36
C LEU A 30 -0.58 -8.46 0.40
N PRO A 31 -0.08 -9.68 0.11
CA PRO A 31 0.95 -9.88 -0.90
C PRO A 31 0.56 -9.27 -2.26
N ALA A 32 1.56 -8.85 -3.05
CA ALA A 32 1.30 -8.31 -4.40
C ALA A 32 0.63 -9.34 -5.33
N SER A 33 0.84 -10.64 -5.08
CA SER A 33 0.22 -11.74 -5.82
C SER A 33 -1.29 -11.87 -5.59
N CYS A 34 -1.84 -11.25 -4.53
CA CYS A 34 -3.27 -11.30 -4.24
C CYS A 34 -4.11 -10.45 -5.20
N GLY A 35 -3.49 -9.52 -5.92
CA GLY A 35 -4.17 -8.65 -6.87
C GLY A 35 -5.15 -7.70 -6.17
N GLU A 36 -6.43 -7.98 -6.28
CA GLU A 36 -7.52 -7.16 -5.75
C GLU A 36 -7.96 -7.61 -4.34
N ALA A 37 -8.40 -6.64 -3.54
CA ALA A 37 -9.01 -6.87 -2.25
C ALA A 37 -10.28 -6.02 -2.11
N GLU A 38 -11.36 -6.65 -1.68
CA GLU A 38 -12.64 -6.00 -1.42
C GLU A 38 -12.84 -5.82 0.08
N ILE A 39 -13.35 -4.66 0.46
CA ILE A 39 -13.61 -4.29 1.86
C ILE A 39 -15.09 -3.95 2.00
N THR A 40 -15.79 -4.60 2.92
CA THR A 40 -17.22 -4.38 3.17
C THR A 40 -17.45 -4.03 4.64
N GLY A 41 -18.21 -2.96 4.88
CA GLY A 41 -18.56 -2.45 6.21
C GLY A 41 -18.43 -0.93 6.31
N PRO A 42 -18.70 -0.34 7.49
CA PRO A 42 -18.38 1.06 7.78
C PRO A 42 -16.85 1.21 7.85
N ALA A 43 -16.25 1.43 6.67
CA ALA A 43 -14.81 1.33 6.49
C ALA A 43 -14.12 2.66 6.79
N ASP A 44 -13.58 2.79 8.00
CA ASP A 44 -12.48 3.72 8.29
C ASP A 44 -11.18 2.91 8.23
N VAL A 45 -10.58 2.80 7.04
CA VAL A 45 -9.42 1.93 6.81
C VAL A 45 -8.29 2.75 6.19
N LEU A 46 -7.08 2.60 6.75
CA LEU A 46 -5.86 3.14 6.19
C LEU A 46 -5.25 2.14 5.21
N PHE A 47 -4.99 2.61 3.98
CA PHE A 47 -4.39 1.82 2.91
C PHE A 47 -2.97 2.31 2.62
N GLY A 48 -1.98 1.49 2.92
CA GLY A 48 -0.59 1.73 2.57
C GLY A 48 -0.16 0.82 1.43
N CYS A 49 0.30 1.40 0.31
CA CYS A 49 1.03 0.64 -0.70
C CYS A 49 2.53 0.83 -0.48
N LEU A 50 3.32 -0.25 -0.61
CA LEU A 50 4.76 -0.10 -0.79
C LEU A 50 4.99 0.20 -2.28
N PRO A 51 5.41 1.42 -2.65
CA PRO A 51 5.64 1.75 -4.05
C PRO A 51 6.81 0.93 -4.60
N ASP A 52 6.71 0.56 -5.87
CA ASP A 52 7.87 0.13 -6.62
C ASP A 52 8.71 1.38 -6.90
N LEU A 53 9.85 1.53 -6.22
CA LEU A 53 10.65 2.75 -6.34
C LEU A 53 11.20 2.98 -7.75
N ASP A 54 11.44 1.93 -8.53
CA ASP A 54 11.92 2.11 -9.90
C ASP A 54 10.80 2.62 -10.81
N ARG A 55 9.63 1.98 -10.75
CA ARG A 55 8.48 2.34 -11.57
C ARG A 55 7.80 3.63 -11.12
N ASP A 56 7.53 3.76 -9.82
CA ASP A 56 6.64 4.78 -9.27
C ASP A 56 7.39 6.07 -8.88
N VAL A 57 8.73 6.04 -8.80
CA VAL A 57 9.54 7.19 -8.37
C VAL A 57 10.67 7.49 -9.35
N ARG A 58 11.59 6.54 -9.57
CA ARG A 58 12.84 6.81 -10.30
C ARG A 58 12.61 7.05 -11.79
N ALA A 59 11.84 6.20 -12.46
CA ALA A 59 11.59 6.35 -13.90
C ALA A 59 10.88 7.69 -14.24
N PRO A 60 9.77 8.07 -13.58
CA PRO A 60 9.12 9.36 -13.84
C PRO A 60 10.04 10.56 -13.59
N LEU A 61 10.87 10.52 -12.54
CA LEU A 61 11.80 11.61 -12.24
C LEU A 61 12.96 11.68 -13.25
N LEU A 62 13.44 10.54 -13.74
CA LEU A 62 14.44 10.52 -14.81
C LEU A 62 13.86 11.08 -16.13
N GLU A 63 12.64 10.69 -16.48
CA GLU A 63 11.91 11.21 -17.65
C GLU A 63 11.66 12.72 -17.55
N ALA A 64 11.40 13.23 -16.35
CA ALA A 64 11.30 14.66 -16.07
C ALA A 64 12.67 15.40 -16.08
N GLY A 65 13.77 14.70 -16.33
CA GLY A 65 15.12 15.27 -16.48
C GLY A 65 15.89 15.45 -15.18
N TYR A 66 15.42 14.92 -14.05
CA TYR A 66 16.16 14.97 -12.81
C TYR A 66 17.38 14.04 -12.85
N SER A 67 18.51 14.51 -12.33
CA SER A 67 19.71 13.68 -12.21
C SER A 67 19.54 12.56 -11.17
N ARG A 68 20.19 11.42 -11.40
CA ARG A 68 20.23 10.30 -10.42
C ARG A 68 20.69 10.74 -9.03
N ARG A 69 21.62 11.71 -8.97
CA ARG A 69 22.12 12.27 -7.70
C ARG A 69 21.03 13.01 -6.93
N HIS A 70 20.20 13.81 -7.62
CA HIS A 70 19.08 14.50 -6.99
C HIS A 70 17.99 13.53 -6.51
N ILE A 71 17.69 12.49 -7.29
CA ILE A 71 16.72 11.47 -6.91
C ILE A 71 17.20 10.68 -5.68
N ALA A 72 18.50 10.33 -5.63
CA ALA A 72 19.07 9.61 -4.48
C ALA A 72 18.98 10.42 -3.17
N ALA A 73 19.09 11.76 -3.25
CA ALA A 73 18.98 12.63 -2.08
C ALA A 73 17.58 12.62 -1.44
N LEU A 74 16.53 12.20 -2.15
CA LEU A 74 15.16 12.10 -1.61
C LEU A 74 15.01 11.00 -0.56
N GLY A 75 15.82 9.93 -0.65
CA GLY A 75 15.80 8.79 0.27
C GLY A 75 16.83 8.88 1.40
N ALA A 76 17.72 9.88 1.36
CA ALA A 76 18.65 10.17 2.43
C ALA A 76 17.92 10.99 3.50
N GLY A 77 17.02 10.35 4.25
CA GLY A 77 16.39 10.96 5.41
C GLY A 77 17.47 11.47 6.39
N SER A 78 17.35 12.74 6.78
CA SER A 78 18.05 13.35 7.91
C SER A 78 17.52 12.83 9.24
#